data_AF-A0A9E6VFP8-F1
#
_entry.id   AF-A0A9E6VFP8-F1
#
_cell.length_a   1.000
_cell.length_b   1.000
_cell.length_c   1.000
_cell.angle_alpha   90.00
_cell.angle_beta   90.00
_cell.angle_gamma   90.00
#
_symmetry.space_group_name_H-M   'P 1'
#
loop_
_entity.id
_entity.type
_entity.pdbx_description
1 polymer ?
#
loop_
_entity_poly.entity_id
_entity_poly.type
_entity_poly.pdbx_seq_one_letter_code
_entity_poly.pdbx_strand_id
1 'polypeptide(L)'
;MANGTEKAGFDENPPTQFDAGAQKTPLRLPPKRERVRLGEGGRFVIPAAMREEIGVKPGEDLILHVENGELRVRSWLRNLRRVQAELSALKKPGESVVDEFLKERREEQRRSDRRLDRLHAEGTARKGAK
;
A
#
# COMPACT_ATOMS: atom_id res chain seq x y z
N MET A 1 -17.18 -65.15 31.20
CA MET A 1 -18.42 -64.35 31.07
C MET A 1 -18.12 -62.95 31.54
N ALA A 2 -18.57 -61.96 30.76
CA ALA A 2 -18.81 -60.54 31.05
C ALA A 2 -17.67 -59.62 31.56
N ASN A 3 -17.40 -58.63 30.71
CA ASN A 3 -16.64 -57.39 30.89
C ASN A 3 -17.13 -56.50 32.04
N GLY A 4 -16.24 -55.63 32.52
CA GLY A 4 -16.61 -54.43 33.27
C GLY A 4 -15.43 -53.52 33.60
N THR A 5 -14.81 -52.90 32.59
CA THR A 5 -13.89 -51.76 32.80
C THR A 5 -14.72 -50.50 32.99
N GLU A 6 -14.94 -50.07 34.24
CA GLU A 6 -15.46 -48.74 34.52
C GLU A 6 -14.34 -47.72 34.32
N LYS A 7 -14.40 -47.01 33.19
CA LYS A 7 -13.51 -45.90 32.88
C LYS A 7 -13.86 -44.73 33.78
N ALA A 8 -12.84 -44.15 34.42
CA ALA A 8 -12.94 -42.90 35.17
C ALA A 8 -13.62 -41.83 34.29
N GLY A 9 -14.66 -41.22 34.86
CA GLY A 9 -15.41 -40.14 34.25
C GLY A 9 -14.53 -38.92 33.97
N PHE A 10 -14.96 -38.14 32.98
CA PHE A 10 -14.37 -36.88 32.53
C PHE A 10 -13.87 -36.01 33.70
N ASP A 11 -12.56 -35.79 33.78
CA ASP A 11 -12.00 -34.70 34.59
C ASP A 11 -12.44 -33.37 33.96
N GLU A 12 -13.44 -32.71 34.56
CA GLU A 12 -13.83 -31.35 34.20
C GLU A 12 -12.76 -30.38 34.73
N ASN A 13 -11.72 -30.14 33.93
CA ASN A 13 -10.87 -28.98 34.17
C ASN A 13 -11.73 -27.70 34.07
N PRO A 14 -11.58 -26.74 35.00
CA PRO A 14 -12.34 -25.50 34.95
C PRO A 14 -12.06 -24.80 33.61
N PRO A 15 -13.08 -24.29 32.91
CA PRO A 15 -12.89 -23.68 31.60
C PRO A 15 -11.91 -22.53 31.71
N THR A 16 -10.83 -22.59 30.91
CA THR A 16 -9.85 -21.51 30.78
C THR A 16 -10.59 -20.21 30.49
N GLN A 17 -10.30 -19.16 31.28
CA GLN A 17 -10.94 -17.85 31.16
C GLN A 17 -10.89 -17.36 29.72
N PHE A 18 -12.06 -17.01 29.16
CA PHE A 18 -12.16 -16.46 27.82
C PHE A 18 -11.52 -15.07 27.80
N ASP A 19 -10.32 -14.97 27.24
CA ASP A 19 -9.62 -13.70 27.07
C ASP A 19 -10.15 -12.96 25.82
N ALA A 20 -11.04 -12.00 26.05
CA ALA A 20 -11.62 -11.17 25.00
C ALA A 20 -10.57 -10.30 24.26
N GLY A 21 -9.34 -10.21 24.77
CA GLY A 21 -8.23 -9.48 24.14
C GLY A 21 -7.54 -10.24 23.01
N ALA A 22 -7.67 -11.57 22.94
CA ALA A 22 -6.91 -12.41 22.02
C ALA A 22 -7.46 -12.44 20.57
N GLN A 23 -8.67 -11.92 20.34
CA GLN A 23 -9.30 -11.88 19.02
C GLN A 23 -9.23 -10.49 18.38
N LYS A 24 -8.03 -9.91 18.27
CA LYS A 24 -7.79 -8.74 17.38
C LYS A 24 -7.08 -9.10 16.08
N THR A 25 -7.01 -10.39 15.74
CA THR A 25 -6.65 -10.79 14.38
C THR A 25 -7.92 -10.75 13.56
N PRO A 26 -8.11 -9.80 12.61
CA PRO A 26 -9.25 -9.88 11.73
C PRO A 26 -9.15 -11.23 11.01
N LEU A 27 -10.17 -12.08 11.22
CA LEU A 27 -10.33 -13.32 10.47
C LEU A 27 -10.23 -12.96 8.99
N ARG A 28 -9.10 -13.26 8.35
CA ARG A 28 -8.94 -13.06 6.91
C ARG A 28 -10.02 -13.89 6.25
N LEU A 29 -11.05 -13.22 5.73
CA LEU A 29 -12.05 -13.87 4.90
C LEU A 29 -11.31 -14.62 3.79
N PRO A 30 -11.70 -15.88 3.50
CA PRO A 30 -11.08 -16.62 2.41
C PRO A 30 -11.25 -15.80 1.12
N PRO A 31 -10.22 -15.75 0.26
CA PRO A 31 -10.29 -14.95 -0.96
C PRO A 31 -11.46 -15.42 -1.81
N LYS A 32 -12.28 -14.48 -2.29
CA LYS A 32 -13.39 -14.79 -3.19
C LYS A 32 -12.86 -15.30 -4.52
N ARG A 33 -13.40 -16.42 -5.00
CA ARG A 33 -12.99 -17.08 -6.25
C ARG A 33 -14.20 -17.25 -7.15
N GLU A 34 -14.09 -16.80 -8.38
CA GLU A 34 -15.08 -17.03 -9.43
C GLU A 34 -14.36 -17.47 -10.71
N ARG A 35 -14.96 -18.42 -11.43
CA ARG A 35 -14.42 -18.91 -12.70
C ARG A 35 -14.93 -18.03 -13.83
N VAL A 36 -14.02 -17.32 -14.48
CA VAL A 36 -14.33 -16.49 -15.66
C VAL A 36 -13.73 -17.15 -16.90
N ARG A 37 -14.41 -17.07 -18.03
CA ARG A 37 -13.87 -17.50 -19.33
C ARG A 37 -13.07 -16.35 -19.94
N LEU A 38 -11.87 -16.68 -20.42
CA LEU A 38 -11.07 -15.74 -21.21
C LEU A 38 -11.70 -15.63 -22.61
N GLY A 39 -12.08 -14.42 -23.00
CA GLY A 39 -12.57 -14.13 -24.34
C GLY A 39 -11.43 -13.96 -25.34
N GLU A 40 -11.81 -13.69 -26.58
CA GLU A 40 -10.85 -13.39 -27.65
C GLU A 40 -9.98 -12.18 -27.32
N GLY A 41 -8.70 -12.25 -27.70
CA GLY A 41 -7.73 -11.18 -27.43
C GLY A 41 -7.34 -11.02 -25.95
N GLY A 42 -7.59 -12.03 -25.10
CA GLY A 42 -7.15 -12.01 -23.70
C GLY A 42 -8.02 -11.16 -22.77
N ARG A 43 -9.24 -10.83 -23.19
CA ARG A 43 -10.17 -10.00 -22.41
C ARG A 43 -11.00 -10.88 -21.48
N PHE A 44 -11.25 -10.40 -20.27
CA PHE A 44 -12.19 -11.02 -19.34
C PHE A 44 -12.96 -9.94 -18.59
N VAL A 45 -14.12 -10.29 -18.06
CA VAL A 45 -14.96 -9.38 -17.28
C VAL A 45 -14.73 -9.66 -15.81
N ILE A 46 -14.47 -8.60 -15.02
CA ILE A 46 -14.45 -8.69 -13.57
C ILE A 46 -15.92 -8.73 -13.08
N PRO A 47 -16.35 -9.80 -12.39
CA PRO A 47 -17.71 -9.92 -11.88
C PRO A 47 -18.10 -8.76 -10.96
N ALA A 48 -19.39 -8.39 -10.96
CA ALA A 48 -19.87 -7.21 -10.23
C ALA A 48 -19.51 -7.24 -8.74
N ALA A 49 -19.71 -8.38 -8.09
CA ALA A 49 -19.42 -8.53 -6.67
C ALA A 49 -17.92 -8.41 -6.35
N MET A 50 -17.03 -8.77 -7.29
CA MET A 50 -15.59 -8.54 -7.14
C MET A 50 -15.22 -7.09 -7.39
N ARG A 51 -15.86 -6.41 -8.35
CA ARG A 51 -15.66 -4.97 -8.60
C ARG A 51 -15.98 -4.12 -7.37
N GLU A 52 -17.06 -4.45 -6.66
CA GLU A 52 -17.46 -3.78 -5.42
C GLU A 52 -16.43 -3.99 -4.31
N GLU A 53 -15.93 -5.21 -4.14
CA GLU A 53 -14.96 -5.55 -3.09
C GLU A 53 -13.59 -4.88 -3.31
N ILE A 54 -13.12 -4.81 -4.57
CA ILE A 54 -11.91 -4.08 -4.91
C ILE A 54 -12.13 -2.55 -4.99
N GLY A 55 -13.40 -2.11 -4.97
CA GLY A 55 -13.81 -0.71 -4.94
C GLY A 55 -13.55 0.04 -6.24
N VAL A 56 -13.70 -0.61 -7.39
CA VAL A 56 -13.45 0.01 -8.71
C VAL A 56 -14.75 0.46 -9.37
N LYS A 57 -14.71 1.63 -10.01
CA LYS A 57 -15.83 2.16 -10.81
C LYS A 57 -15.54 2.05 -12.30
N PRO A 58 -16.57 1.98 -13.17
CA PRO A 58 -16.37 2.07 -14.61
C PRO A 58 -15.63 3.37 -14.98
N GLY A 59 -14.60 3.25 -15.83
CA GLY A 59 -13.76 4.38 -16.23
C GLY A 59 -12.55 4.66 -15.33
N GLU A 60 -12.35 3.90 -14.25
CA GLU A 60 -11.14 3.99 -13.43
C GLU A 60 -10.01 3.11 -13.97
N ASP A 61 -8.78 3.59 -13.80
CA ASP A 61 -7.57 2.85 -14.16
C ASP A 61 -7.24 1.73 -13.17
N LEU A 62 -6.87 0.57 -13.72
CA LEU A 62 -6.47 -0.61 -12.97
C LEU A 62 -4.98 -0.89 -13.19
N ILE A 63 -4.29 -1.27 -12.11
CA ILE A 63 -2.94 -1.80 -12.17
C ILE A 63 -3.03 -3.32 -12.17
N LEU A 64 -2.43 -3.93 -13.19
CA LEU A 64 -2.26 -5.38 -13.28
C LEU A 64 -0.77 -5.70 -13.05
N HIS A 65 -0.49 -6.64 -12.17
CA HIS A 65 0.85 -7.19 -12.00
C HIS A 65 0.76 -8.70 -11.76
N VAL A 66 1.81 -9.41 -12.13
CA VAL A 66 1.92 -10.85 -11.91
C VAL A 66 2.82 -11.08 -10.71
N GLU A 67 2.34 -11.84 -9.75
CA GLU A 67 3.10 -12.22 -8.55
C GLU A 67 2.84 -13.69 -8.25
N ASN A 68 3.90 -14.50 -8.16
CA ASN A 68 3.81 -15.96 -7.92
C ASN A 68 2.92 -16.71 -8.94
N GLY A 69 2.88 -16.23 -10.19
CA GLY A 69 2.02 -16.81 -11.24
C GLY A 69 0.55 -16.40 -11.16
N GLU A 70 0.18 -15.52 -10.23
CA GLU A 70 -1.16 -14.98 -10.09
C GLU A 70 -1.26 -13.58 -10.71
N LEU A 71 -2.30 -13.35 -11.52
CA LEU A 71 -2.64 -12.01 -12.00
C LEU A 71 -3.36 -11.25 -10.88
N ARG A 72 -2.70 -10.22 -10.35
CA ARG A 72 -3.25 -9.35 -9.30
C ARG A 72 -3.73 -8.04 -9.91
N VAL A 73 -5.03 -7.80 -9.78
CA VAL A 73 -5.69 -6.58 -10.22
C VAL A 73 -5.92 -5.66 -9.03
N ARG A 74 -5.52 -4.40 -9.14
CA ARG A 74 -5.72 -3.39 -8.08
C ARG A 74 -6.24 -2.09 -8.68
N SER A 75 -7.09 -1.38 -7.93
CA SER A 75 -7.44 0.02 -8.22
C SER A 75 -6.23 0.93 -8.01
N TRP A 76 -5.97 1.84 -8.96
CA TRP A 76 -4.89 2.83 -8.85
C TRP A 76 -4.99 3.67 -7.57
N LEU A 77 -6.14 4.32 -7.35
CA LEU A 77 -6.36 5.21 -6.21
C LEU A 77 -6.29 4.48 -4.87
N ARG A 78 -6.81 3.25 -4.81
CA ARG A 78 -6.73 2.44 -3.58
C ARG A 78 -5.31 1.96 -3.32
N ASN A 79 -4.55 1.63 -4.36
CA ASN A 79 -3.14 1.27 -4.20
C ASN A 79 -2.32 2.48 -3.72
N LEU A 80 -2.57 3.68 -4.25
CA LEU A 80 -1.95 4.91 -3.78
C LEU A 80 -2.26 5.16 -2.30
N ARG A 81 -3.52 5.05 -1.88
CA ARG A 81 -3.91 5.20 -0.46
C ARG A 81 -3.25 4.16 0.44
N ARG A 82 -3.17 2.91 0.01
CA ARG A 82 -2.48 1.85 0.76
C ARG A 82 -1.01 2.18 0.96
N VAL A 83 -0.31 2.54 -0.12
CA VAL A 83 1.11 2.92 -0.07
C VAL A 83 1.30 4.16 0.82
N GLN A 84 0.43 5.16 0.71
CA GLN A 84 0.44 6.32 1.60
C GLN A 84 0.23 5.94 3.07
N ALA A 85 -0.64 4.98 3.37
CA ALA A 85 -0.87 4.48 4.72
C ALA A 85 0.31 3.64 5.26
N GLU A 86 0.96 2.85 4.42
CA GLU A 86 2.16 2.08 4.80
C GLU A 86 3.34 3.03 5.08
N LEU A 87 3.50 4.06 4.26
CA LEU A 87 4.59 5.03 4.40
C LEU A 87 4.33 6.09 5.47
N SER A 88 3.07 6.33 5.87
CA SER A 88 2.76 7.30 6.93
C SER A 88 3.37 6.92 8.28
N ALA A 89 3.59 5.62 8.52
CA ALA A 89 4.28 5.12 9.71
C ALA A 89 5.76 5.55 9.79
N LEU A 90 6.38 5.87 8.65
CA LEU A 90 7.77 6.34 8.58
C LEU A 90 7.88 7.87 8.73
N LYS A 91 6.75 8.58 8.70
CA LYS A 91 6.70 10.03 8.81
C LYS A 91 6.74 10.46 10.28
N LYS A 92 7.59 11.44 10.61
CA LYS A 92 7.55 12.09 11.93
C LYS A 92 6.24 12.88 12.10
N PRO A 93 5.51 12.73 13.22
CA PRO A 93 4.28 13.47 13.46
C PRO A 93 4.53 14.98 13.44
N GLY A 94 3.65 15.75 12.80
CA GLY A 94 3.70 17.22 12.79
C GLY A 94 4.69 17.85 11.79
N GLU A 95 5.55 17.07 11.16
CA GLU A 95 6.51 17.57 10.17
C GLU A 95 5.99 17.35 8.74
N SER A 96 6.03 18.37 7.89
CA SER A 96 5.66 18.24 6.47
C SER A 96 6.90 17.98 5.64
N VAL A 97 7.12 16.70 5.30
CA VAL A 97 8.22 16.25 4.41
C VAL A 97 8.20 16.99 3.07
N VAL A 98 7.00 17.33 2.59
CA VAL A 98 6.81 18.07 1.34
C VAL A 98 7.30 19.52 1.47
N ASP A 99 6.95 20.20 2.56
CA ASP A 99 7.35 21.60 2.76
C ASP A 99 8.85 21.72 3.02
N GLU A 100 9.43 20.78 3.76
CA GLU A 100 10.89 20.68 3.95
C GLU A 100 11.61 20.51 2.60
N PHE A 101 11.17 19.53 1.79
CA PHE A 101 11.74 19.29 0.47
C PHE A 101 11.59 20.51 -0.47
N LEU A 102 10.43 21.14 -0.48
CA LEU A 102 10.20 22.34 -1.31
C LEU A 102 11.06 23.52 -0.85
N LYS A 103 11.27 23.68 0.46
CA LYS A 103 12.16 24.70 1.02
C LYS A 103 13.60 24.45 0.55
N GLU A 104 14.09 23.22 0.67
CA GLU A 104 15.43 22.84 0.21
C GLU A 104 15.61 23.14 -1.28
N ARG A 105 14.64 22.74 -2.12
CA ARG A 105 14.67 23.00 -3.57
C ARG A 105 14.70 24.49 -3.90
N ARG A 106 13.93 25.32 -3.19
CA ARG A 106 13.94 26.78 -3.40
C ARG A 106 15.26 27.41 -2.96
N GLU A 107 15.86 26.92 -1.89
CA GLU A 107 17.19 27.39 -1.45
C GLU A 107 18.29 27.00 -2.44
N GLU A 108 18.24 25.78 -2.97
CA GLU A 108 19.16 25.29 -4.00
C GLU A 108 19.09 26.16 -5.27
N GLN A 109 17.88 26.44 -5.75
CA GLN A 109 17.65 27.35 -6.89
C GLN A 109 18.26 28.74 -6.64
N ARG A 110 17.99 29.36 -5.49
CA ARG A 110 18.57 30.66 -5.13
C ARG A 110 20.11 30.66 -5.12
N ARG A 111 20.73 29.55 -4.69
CA ARG A 111 22.20 29.42 -4.71
C ARG A 111 22.72 29.29 -6.14
N SER A 112 22.01 28.57 -7.00
CA SER A 112 22.33 28.45 -8.41
C SER A 112 22.25 29.81 -9.12
N ASP A 113 21.15 30.54 -8.93
CA ASP A 113 20.94 31.86 -9.53
C ASP A 113 22.05 32.83 -9.11
N ARG A 114 22.35 32.92 -7.81
CA ARG A 114 23.47 33.74 -7.30
C ARG A 114 24.82 33.36 -7.90
N ARG A 115 25.05 32.06 -8.17
CA ARG A 115 26.29 31.58 -8.78
C ARG A 115 26.36 31.99 -10.25
N LEU A 116 25.24 31.87 -10.97
CA LEU A 116 25.12 32.32 -12.36
C LEU A 116 25.34 33.84 -12.46
N ASP A 117 24.67 34.63 -11.63
CA ASP A 117 24.82 36.10 -11.61
C ASP A 117 26.27 36.53 -11.38
N ARG A 118 26.98 35.85 -10.48
CA ARG A 118 28.41 36.09 -10.21
C ARG A 118 29.28 35.82 -11.43
N LEU A 119 29.08 34.67 -12.08
CA LEU A 119 29.83 34.28 -13.29
C LEU A 119 29.54 35.23 -14.45
N HIS A 120 28.29 35.69 -14.58
CA HIS A 120 27.91 36.71 -15.55
C HIS A 120 28.65 38.05 -15.30
N ALA A 121 28.70 38.52 -14.05
CA ALA A 121 29.41 39.74 -13.69
C ALA A 121 30.93 39.66 -13.92
N GLU A 122 31.55 38.52 -13.59
CA GLU A 122 32.97 38.27 -13.85
C GLU A 122 33.26 38.20 -15.37
N GLY A 123 32.35 37.60 -16.14
CA GLY A 123 32.45 37.51 -17.60
C GLY A 123 32.30 38.86 -18.31
N THR A 124 31.39 39.72 -17.86
CA THR A 124 31.21 41.07 -18.42
C THR A 124 32.40 41.98 -18.08
N ALA A 125 32.93 41.91 -16.85
CA ALA A 125 34.11 42.67 -16.45
C ALA A 125 35.36 42.31 -17.27
N ARG A 126 35.56 41.01 -17.57
CA ARG A 126 36.69 40.53 -18.38
C ARG A 126 36.59 40.92 -19.86
N LYS A 127 35.37 41.18 -20.35
CA LYS A 127 35.10 41.59 -21.74
C LYS A 127 35.25 43.10 -21.95
N GLY A 128 35.05 43.92 -20.91
CA GLY A 128 35.24 45.38 -20.95
C GLY A 128 36.66 45.87 -20.68
N ALA A 129 37.54 45.00 -20.17
CA ALA A 129 38.96 45.30 -19.93
C ALA A 129 39.88 44.97 -21.13
N LYS A 130 39.30 44.77 -22.32
CA LYS A 130 39.98 44.41 -23.56
C LYS A 130 39.53 45.37 -24.66
#